data_AF-Q26920-F1
#
_entry.id   AF-Q26920-F1
#
_cell.length_a   1.000
_cell.length_b   1.000
_cell.length_c   1.000
_cell.angle_alpha   90.00
_cell.angle_beta   90.00
_cell.angle_gamma   90.00
#
_symmetry.space_group_name_H-M   'P 1'
#
loop_
_entity.id
_entity.type
_entity.pdbx_description
1 polymer ?
#
loop_
_entity_poly.entity_id
_entity_poly.type
_entity_poly.pdbx_seq_one_letter_code
_entity_poly.pdbx_strand_id
1 'polypeptide(L)'
;GRLHLWLTDMQRIHDVGPISAENENVTASTLLYSTAEAPSLEGGEEKEEKKLYCSYEVAAAEDGKYNIAFVDLTEKLEDMRKVLAAWKEKDAQIAKEY
;
A
#
# COMPACT_ATOMS: atom_id res chain seq x y z
N GLY A 1 -6.32 15.65 9.13
CA GLY A 1 -5.63 15.65 7.82
C GLY A 1 -5.98 14.38 7.09
N ARG A 2 -5.90 14.38 5.75
CA ARG A 2 -6.13 13.17 4.96
C ARG A 2 -4.89 12.27 5.02
N LEU A 3 -5.11 10.98 5.20
CA LEU A 3 -4.04 9.98 5.12
C LEU A 3 -3.73 9.71 3.65
N HIS A 4 -2.48 9.95 3.26
CA HIS A 4 -1.96 9.64 1.94
C HIS A 4 -0.95 8.50 2.02
N LEU A 5 -0.79 7.79 0.92
CA LEU A 5 0.17 6.71 0.77
C LEU A 5 1.20 7.10 -0.29
N TRP A 6 2.48 7.02 0.08
CA TRP A 6 3.59 7.32 -0.83
C TRP A 6 4.45 6.07 -1.05
N LEU A 7 4.94 5.91 -2.27
CA LEU A 7 5.89 4.89 -2.67
C LEU A 7 7.23 5.56 -2.98
N THR A 8 8.33 5.01 -2.45
CA THR A 8 9.68 5.56 -2.67
C THR A 8 10.71 4.44 -2.84
N ASP A 9 11.69 4.68 -3.71
CA ASP A 9 12.89 3.85 -3.88
C ASP A 9 14.16 4.58 -3.38
N MET A 10 13.97 5.59 -2.50
CA MET A 10 14.98 6.53 -2.01
C MET A 10 15.48 7.56 -3.03
N GLN A 11 15.10 7.49 -4.30
CA GLN A 11 15.46 8.47 -5.33
C GLN A 11 14.23 9.20 -5.88
N ARG A 12 13.13 8.48 -6.05
CA ARG A 12 11.86 8.90 -6.61
C ARG A 12 10.79 8.75 -5.54
N ILE A 13 9.86 9.68 -5.49
CA ILE A 13 8.67 9.62 -4.63
C ILE A 13 7.46 9.66 -5.53
N HIS A 14 6.58 8.67 -5.40
CA HIS A 14 5.30 8.58 -6.07
C HIS A 14 4.17 8.68 -5.06
N ASP A 15 3.25 9.60 -5.27
CA ASP A 15 2.02 9.69 -4.48
C ASP A 15 1.00 8.67 -5.02
N VAL A 16 0.70 7.65 -4.24
CA VAL A 16 -0.33 6.63 -4.55
C VAL A 16 -1.74 7.19 -4.29
N GLY A 17 -1.82 8.31 -3.57
CA GLY A 17 -3.03 9.05 -3.30
C GLY A 17 -3.61 8.81 -1.91
N PRO A 18 -4.79 9.43 -1.64
CA PRO A 18 -5.46 9.31 -0.35
C PRO A 18 -5.97 7.89 -0.11
N ILE A 19 -5.87 7.45 1.14
CA ILE A 19 -6.36 6.13 1.62
C ILE A 19 -7.35 6.25 2.78
N SER A 20 -7.52 7.43 3.40
CA SER A 20 -8.62 7.72 4.33
C SER A 20 -9.79 8.37 3.61
N ALA A 21 -10.98 8.35 4.23
CA ALA A 21 -12.12 9.09 3.70
C ALA A 21 -11.93 10.62 3.82
N GLU A 22 -12.71 11.36 3.02
CA GLU A 22 -12.53 12.81 2.84
C GLU A 22 -12.69 13.62 4.14
N ASN A 23 -13.56 13.13 5.03
CA ASN A 23 -13.97 13.79 6.26
C ASN A 23 -13.30 13.20 7.52
N GLU A 24 -12.33 12.29 7.36
CA GLU A 24 -11.66 11.66 8.49
C GLU A 24 -10.43 12.44 8.92
N ASN A 25 -10.32 12.68 10.23
CA ASN A 25 -9.11 13.23 10.81
C ASN A 25 -8.24 12.09 11.35
N VAL A 26 -7.29 11.65 10.52
CA VAL A 26 -6.38 10.56 10.88
C VAL A 26 -5.20 11.09 11.69
N THR A 27 -4.89 10.40 12.80
CA THR A 27 -3.80 10.78 13.71
C THR A 27 -2.59 9.85 13.61
N ALA A 28 -2.83 8.54 13.57
CA ALA A 28 -1.81 7.51 13.43
C ALA A 28 -2.24 6.47 12.39
N SER A 29 -1.26 5.89 11.70
CA SER A 29 -1.48 4.84 10.70
C SER A 29 -0.38 3.79 10.77
N THR A 30 -0.73 2.54 10.53
CA THR A 30 0.18 1.41 10.38
C THR A 30 -0.05 0.74 9.03
N LEU A 31 1.01 0.49 8.29
CA LEU A 31 0.98 -0.23 7.02
C LEU A 31 1.52 -1.65 7.22
N LEU A 32 0.76 -2.66 6.80
CA LEU A 32 1.10 -4.06 6.92
C LEU A 32 1.22 -4.68 5.53
N TYR A 33 2.42 -5.07 5.15
CA TYR A 33 2.66 -5.90 3.98
C TYR A 33 2.77 -7.37 4.42
N SER A 34 1.89 -8.22 3.88
CA SER A 34 1.81 -9.63 4.23
C SER A 34 2.11 -10.49 3.01
N THR A 35 2.91 -11.52 3.22
CA THR A 35 3.17 -12.61 2.29
C THR A 35 2.61 -13.87 2.93
N ALA A 36 1.50 -14.40 2.40
CA ALA A 36 0.92 -15.64 2.89
C ALA A 36 1.04 -16.71 1.80
N GLU A 37 1.50 -17.90 2.19
CA GLU A 37 1.35 -19.11 1.39
C GLU A 37 -0.10 -19.55 1.52
N ALA A 38 -0.91 -19.31 0.49
CA ALA A 38 -2.28 -19.78 0.48
C ALA A 38 -2.27 -21.30 0.20
N PRO A 39 -2.81 -22.15 1.09
CA PRO A 39 -2.93 -23.57 0.79
C PRO A 39 -3.88 -23.71 -0.40
N SER A 40 -3.34 -24.09 -1.55
CA SER A 40 -4.16 -24.44 -2.71
C SER A 40 -5.03 -25.62 -2.32
N LEU A 41 -6.35 -25.43 -2.31
CA LEU A 41 -7.33 -26.46 -1.93
C LEU A 41 -7.25 -27.73 -2.80
N GLU A 42 -6.53 -27.69 -3.92
CA GLU A 42 -6.28 -28.84 -4.78
C GLU A 42 -4.82 -28.88 -5.23
N GLY A 43 -3.94 -29.51 -4.45
CA GLY A 43 -2.67 -30.11 -4.89
C GLY A 43 -1.80 -29.33 -5.90
N GLY A 44 -1.81 -28.00 -5.83
CA GLY A 44 -1.09 -27.10 -6.74
C GLY A 44 0.05 -26.40 -6.03
N GLU A 45 0.97 -25.82 -6.80
CA GLU A 45 2.11 -25.07 -6.26
C GLU A 45 1.65 -23.97 -5.29
N GLU A 46 2.29 -23.90 -4.13
CA GLU A 46 2.11 -22.83 -3.14
C GLU A 46 2.38 -21.49 -3.82
N LYS A 47 1.32 -20.72 -4.08
CA LYS A 47 1.47 -19.35 -4.59
C LYS A 47 1.59 -18.42 -3.41
N GLU A 48 2.72 -17.72 -3.33
CA GLU A 48 2.88 -16.57 -2.43
C GLU A 48 1.85 -15.50 -2.81
N GLU A 49 0.84 -15.33 -1.97
CA GLU A 49 -0.12 -14.25 -2.09
C GLU A 49 0.40 -13.05 -1.29
N LYS A 50 0.70 -11.97 -2.01
CA LYS A 50 1.24 -10.73 -1.46
C LYS A 50 0.09 -9.74 -1.31
N LYS A 51 -0.22 -9.34 -0.07
CA LYS A 51 -1.30 -8.42 0.27
C LYS A 51 -0.79 -7.22 1.03
N LEU A 52 -1.46 -6.10 0.84
CA LEU A 52 -1.14 -4.85 1.52
C LEU A 52 -2.37 -4.38 2.28
N TYR A 53 -2.20 -4.10 3.55
CA TYR A 53 -3.24 -3.62 4.43
C TYR A 53 -2.79 -2.35 5.12
N CYS A 54 -3.73 -1.49 5.45
CA CYS A 54 -3.47 -0.33 6.31
C CYS A 54 -4.51 -0.28 7.42
N SER A 55 -4.03 -0.08 8.65
CA SER A 55 -4.87 0.34 9.77
C SER A 55 -4.59 1.79 10.11
N TYR A 56 -5.62 2.55 10.46
CA TYR A 56 -5.44 3.92 10.90
C TYR A 56 -6.49 4.34 11.92
N GLU A 57 -6.10 5.26 12.80
CA GLU A 57 -6.95 5.81 13.83
C GLU A 57 -7.76 6.99 13.30
N VAL A 58 -9.08 6.89 13.44
CA VAL A 58 -10.05 7.91 13.08
C VAL A 58 -10.69 8.44 14.36
N ALA A 59 -10.65 9.74 14.56
CA ALA A 59 -11.35 10.38 15.68
C ALA A 59 -12.87 10.17 15.53
N ALA A 60 -13.52 9.68 16.58
CA ALA A 60 -14.98 9.66 16.66
C ALA A 60 -15.50 11.09 16.82
N ALA A 61 -16.65 11.38 16.22
CA ALA A 61 -17.26 12.72 16.21
C ALA A 61 -17.62 13.26 17.61
N GLU A 62 -17.81 12.38 18.59
CA GLU A 62 -18.12 12.73 19.98
C GLU A 62 -17.23 11.95 20.97
N ASP A 63 -16.82 12.61 22.04
CA ASP A 63 -16.12 12.08 23.25
C ASP A 63 -14.62 11.74 23.18
N GLY A 64 -13.85 12.21 22.20
CA GLY A 64 -12.39 12.00 22.20
C GLY A 64 -11.96 10.52 22.12
N LYS A 65 -12.88 9.66 21.68
CA LYS A 65 -12.64 8.24 21.40
C LYS A 65 -12.05 8.10 20.00
N TYR A 66 -11.18 7.11 19.83
CA TYR A 66 -10.57 6.77 18.54
C TYR A 66 -11.11 5.43 18.08
N ASN A 67 -11.56 5.37 16.83
CA ASN A 67 -11.89 4.14 16.13
C ASN A 67 -10.70 3.74 15.26
N ILE A 68 -10.51 2.44 15.05
CA ILE A 68 -9.49 1.94 14.13
C ILE A 68 -10.19 1.46 12.86
N ALA A 69 -9.88 2.11 11.74
CA ALA A 69 -10.26 1.64 10.42
C ALA A 69 -9.23 0.64 9.91
N PHE A 70 -9.69 -0.36 9.17
CA PHE A 70 -8.84 -1.33 8.48
C PHE A 70 -9.21 -1.34 7.00
N VAL A 71 -8.21 -1.14 6.14
CA VAL A 71 -8.39 -1.01 4.69
C VAL A 71 -7.49 -2.02 3.98
N ASP A 72 -8.11 -2.77 3.06
CA ASP A 72 -7.40 -3.60 2.11
C ASP A 72 -6.89 -2.75 0.94
N LEU A 73 -5.59 -2.73 0.76
CA LEU A 73 -4.88 -1.98 -0.28
C LEU A 73 -4.25 -2.92 -1.32
N THR A 74 -4.71 -4.16 -1.42
CA THR A 74 -4.18 -5.16 -2.36
C THR A 74 -4.35 -4.71 -3.81
N GLU A 75 -5.43 -4.02 -4.15
CA GLU A 75 -5.59 -3.41 -5.49
C GLU A 75 -4.52 -2.34 -5.76
N LYS A 76 -4.29 -1.45 -4.79
CA LYS A 76 -3.25 -0.41 -4.89
C LYS A 76 -1.84 -1.00 -4.93
N LEU A 77 -1.61 -2.16 -4.31
CA LEU A 77 -0.33 -2.87 -4.38
C LEU A 77 0.00 -3.28 -5.82
N GLU A 78 -0.98 -3.75 -6.60
CA GLU A 78 -0.76 -4.08 -8.01
C GLU A 78 -0.41 -2.84 -8.84
N ASP A 79 -1.02 -1.69 -8.54
CA ASP A 79 -0.66 -0.43 -9.21
C ASP A 79 0.74 0.06 -8.83
N MET A 80 1.12 -0.03 -7.55
CA MET A 80 2.50 0.26 -7.11
C MET A 80 3.52 -0.63 -7.82
N ARG A 81 3.21 -1.91 -8.05
CA ARG A 81 4.10 -2.80 -8.80
C ARG A 81 4.30 -2.34 -10.24
N LYS A 82 3.28 -1.81 -10.91
CA LYS A 82 3.41 -1.23 -12.25
C LYS A 82 4.35 -0.02 -12.25
N VAL A 83 4.24 0.85 -11.24
CA VAL A 83 5.14 2.00 -11.07
C VAL A 83 6.58 1.55 -10.87
N LEU A 84 6.81 0.57 -9.99
CA LEU A 84 8.14 -0.02 -9.77
C LEU A 84 8.70 -0.67 -11.04
N ALA A 85 7.86 -1.33 -11.85
CA ALA A 85 8.27 -1.92 -13.11
C ALA A 85 8.70 -0.83 -14.12
N ALA A 86 7.92 0.25 -14.25
CA ALA A 86 8.24 1.37 -15.13
C ALA A 86 9.55 2.07 -14.70
N TRP A 87 9.80 2.21 -13.40
CA TRP A 87 11.06 2.73 -12.87
C TRP A 87 12.25 1.86 -13.25
N LYS A 88 12.14 0.54 -13.06
CA LYS A 88 13.18 -0.42 -13.46
C LYS A 88 13.46 -0.39 -14.96
N GLU A 89 12.42 -0.31 -15.78
CA GLU A 89 12.56 -0.22 -17.23
C GLU A 89 13.32 1.05 -17.63
N LYS A 90 12.95 2.19 -17.06
CA LYS A 90 13.60 3.46 -17.34
C LYS A 90 15.06 3.48 -16.87
N ASP A 91 15.37 2.91 -15.71
CA ASP A 91 16.75 2.78 -15.23
C ASP A 91 17.58 1.87 -16.14
N ALA A 92 17.01 0.75 -16.59
CA ALA A 92 17.68 -0.18 -17.50
C ALA A 92 17.93 0.44 -18.88
N GLN A 93 17.02 1.29 -19.36
CA GLN A 93 17.23 2.04 -20.60
C GLN A 93 18.40 3.02 -20.46
N ILE A 94 18.40 3.83 -19.40
CA ILE A 94 19.48 4.80 -19.14
C ILE A 94 20.82 4.06 -18.99
N ALA A 95 20.85 2.95 -18.27
CA ALA A 95 22.06 2.16 -18.08
C ALA A 95 22.60 1.49 -19.36
N LYS A 96 21.77 1.33 -20.40
CA LYS A 96 22.21 0.81 -21.72
C LYS A 96 22.74 1.89 -22.65
N GLU A 97 22.39 3.15 -22.39
CA GLU A 97 22.85 4.30 -23.18
C GLU A 97 24.24 4.80 -22.75
N TYR A 98 24.78 4.27 -21.64
CA TYR A 98 26.14 4.49 -21.11
C TYR A 98 27.00 3.23 -21.25
#